data_AF-A0AAW0LPB4-F1
#
_entry.id   AF-A0AAW0LPB4-F1
#
_cell.length_a   1.000
_cell.length_b   1.000
_cell.length_c   1.000
_cell.angle_alpha   90.00
_cell.angle_beta   90.00
_cell.angle_gamma   90.00
#
_symmetry.space_group_name_H-M   'P 1'
#
loop_
_entity.id
_entity.type
_entity.pdbx_description
1 polymer ?
#
loop_
_entity_poly.entity_id
_entity_poly.type
_entity_poly.pdbx_seq_one_letter_code
_entity_poly.pdbx_strand_id
1 'polypeptide(L)'
;MERIVDADITSAICFLTGVCSGSICVIVVAAWTARLYQNFTATISLLAFIIGYLMTRIAMAVPHACVSSYYACYAENPENRLFDSTIKDRLSMIKSGRDVVVPTPRVPRRFNVT
;
A
#
# COMPACT_ATOMS: atom_id res chain seq x y z
N MET A 1 15.57 11.04 5.78
CA MET A 1 14.67 9.88 5.63
C MET A 1 13.21 10.27 5.62
N GLU A 2 12.77 11.26 6.40
CA GLU A 2 11.37 11.71 6.50
C GLU A 2 10.67 11.96 5.15
N ARG A 3 11.32 12.64 4.19
CA ARG A 3 10.73 12.88 2.86
C ARG A 3 10.49 11.61 2.02
N ILE A 4 11.25 10.55 2.26
CA ILE A 4 11.03 9.25 1.59
C ILE A 4 9.82 8.56 2.22
N VAL A 5 9.64 8.71 3.53
CA VAL A 5 8.48 8.18 4.27
C VAL A 5 7.20 8.92 3.85
N ASP A 6 7.25 10.24 3.70
CA ASP A 6 6.11 11.04 3.22
C ASP A 6 5.73 10.73 1.76
N ALA A 7 6.69 10.31 0.93
CA ALA A 7 6.45 9.88 -0.44
C ALA A 7 5.91 8.44 -0.55
N ASP A 8 5.80 7.71 0.57
CA ASP A 8 5.46 6.30 0.55
C ASP A 8 3.96 6.07 0.25
N ILE A 9 3.68 5.48 -0.91
CA ILE A 9 2.34 5.12 -1.35
C ILE A 9 1.84 3.81 -0.73
N THR A 10 2.64 3.16 0.11
CA THR A 10 2.33 1.85 0.72
C THR A 10 1.01 1.86 1.49
N SER A 11 0.66 2.95 2.16
CA SER A 11 -0.64 3.09 2.84
C SER A 11 -1.83 3.03 1.85
N ALA A 12 -1.71 3.73 0.71
CA ALA A 12 -2.75 3.73 -0.32
C ALA A 12 -2.86 2.36 -1.01
N ILE A 13 -1.72 1.72 -1.29
CA ILE A 13 -1.69 0.36 -1.86
C ILE A 13 -2.33 -0.62 -0.88
N CYS A 14 -1.95 -0.57 0.40
CA CYS A 14 -2.46 -1.44 1.44
C CYS A 14 -3.98 -1.31 1.64
N PHE A 15 -4.51 -0.08 1.53
CA PHE A 15 -5.94 0.14 1.55
C PHE A 15 -6.64 -0.46 0.32
N LEU A 16 -6.12 -0.17 -0.88
CA LEU A 16 -6.71 -0.68 -2.13
C LEU A 16 -6.67 -2.21 -2.20
N THR A 17 -5.53 -2.83 -1.89
CA THR A 17 -5.39 -4.29 -1.92
C THR A 17 -6.28 -4.96 -0.88
N GLY A 18 -6.41 -4.39 0.33
CA GLY A 18 -7.32 -4.88 1.35
C GLY A 18 -8.79 -4.80 0.94
N VAL A 19 -9.20 -3.70 0.29
CA VAL A 19 -10.58 -3.56 -0.21
C VAL A 19 -10.85 -4.51 -1.37
N CYS A 20 -9.90 -4.66 -2.31
CA CYS A 20 -10.01 -5.59 -3.43
C CYS A 20 -10.04 -7.06 -2.98
N SER A 21 -9.22 -7.46 -2.02
CA SER A 21 -9.25 -8.84 -1.50
C SER A 21 -10.53 -9.12 -0.72
N GLY A 22 -10.98 -8.17 0.11
CA GLY A 22 -12.26 -8.24 0.80
C GLY A 22 -13.43 -8.39 -0.17
N SER A 23 -13.44 -7.62 -1.28
CA SER A 23 -14.52 -7.69 -2.27
C SER A 23 -14.57 -9.03 -3.00
N ILE A 24 -13.42 -9.58 -3.39
CA ILE A 24 -13.34 -10.92 -3.99
C ILE A 24 -13.88 -11.96 -3.01
N CYS A 25 -13.48 -11.89 -1.73
CA CYS A 25 -13.91 -12.83 -0.70
C CYS A 25 -15.44 -12.77 -0.48
N VAL A 26 -16.02 -11.56 -0.45
CA VAL A 26 -17.47 -11.35 -0.39
C VAL A 26 -18.19 -11.98 -1.58
N ILE A 27 -17.72 -11.71 -2.81
CA ILE A 27 -18.39 -12.20 -4.03
C ILE A 27 -18.45 -13.73 -4.03
N VAL A 28 -17.33 -14.39 -3.70
CA VAL A 28 -17.26 -15.86 -3.65
C VAL A 28 -18.19 -16.41 -2.57
N VAL A 29 -18.14 -15.85 -1.37
CA VAL A 29 -18.94 -16.32 -0.23
C VAL A 29 -20.42 -16.03 -0.42
N ALA A 30 -20.79 -14.87 -0.96
CA ALA A 30 -22.17 -14.51 -1.28
C ALA A 30 -22.75 -15.43 -2.37
N ALA A 31 -21.99 -15.70 -3.44
CA ALA A 31 -22.42 -16.61 -4.50
C ALA A 31 -22.65 -18.04 -3.99
N TRP A 32 -21.80 -18.51 -3.07
CA TRP A 32 -21.95 -19.82 -2.44
C TRP A 32 -23.11 -19.87 -1.43
N THR A 33 -23.21 -18.89 -0.54
CA THR A 33 -24.26 -18.83 0.50
C THR A 33 -25.65 -18.57 -0.07
N ALA A 34 -25.77 -17.88 -1.22
CA ALA A 34 -27.03 -17.72 -1.93
C ALA A 34 -27.64 -19.06 -2.37
N ARG A 35 -26.82 -20.11 -2.56
CA ARG A 35 -27.27 -21.45 -2.94
C ARG A 35 -27.58 -22.37 -1.76
N LEU A 36 -26.90 -22.22 -0.62
CA LEU A 36 -27.07 -23.12 0.53
C LEU A 36 -27.88 -22.52 1.69
N TYR A 37 -27.76 -21.22 1.98
CA TYR A 37 -28.37 -20.58 3.16
C TYR A 37 -28.69 -19.09 2.91
N GLN A 38 -29.87 -18.81 2.33
CA GLN A 38 -30.30 -17.44 2.00
C GLN A 38 -30.41 -16.52 3.23
N ASN A 39 -30.85 -17.05 4.38
CA ASN A 39 -31.08 -16.24 5.59
C ASN A 39 -29.79 -15.69 6.24
N PHE A 40 -28.65 -16.31 6.02
CA PHE A 40 -27.36 -15.91 6.62
C PHE A 40 -26.37 -15.29 5.62
N THR A 41 -26.78 -15.15 4.36
CA THR A 41 -25.92 -14.65 3.27
C THR A 41 -25.31 -13.29 3.60
N ALA A 42 -26.09 -12.36 4.16
CA ALA A 42 -25.61 -11.01 4.51
C ALA A 42 -24.53 -11.02 5.61
N THR A 43 -24.77 -11.76 6.71
CA THR A 43 -23.86 -11.81 7.85
C THR A 43 -22.55 -12.50 7.50
N ILE A 44 -22.62 -13.61 6.75
CA ILE A 44 -21.43 -14.37 6.34
C ILE A 44 -20.61 -13.57 5.32
N SER A 45 -21.28 -12.84 4.42
CA SER A 45 -20.60 -11.94 3.47
C SER A 45 -19.86 -10.82 4.19
N LEU A 46 -20.48 -10.17 5.18
CA LEU A 46 -19.83 -9.11 5.95
C LEU A 46 -18.64 -9.63 6.76
N LEU A 47 -18.75 -10.80 7.37
CA LEU A 47 -17.64 -11.48 8.04
C LEU A 47 -16.49 -11.80 7.07
N ALA A 48 -16.80 -12.36 5.90
CA ALA A 48 -15.80 -12.66 4.88
C ALA A 48 -15.07 -11.42 4.37
N PHE A 49 -15.77 -10.29 4.22
CA PHE A 49 -15.16 -9.00 3.88
C PHE A 49 -14.12 -8.58 4.92
N ILE A 50 -14.51 -8.59 6.20
CA ILE A 50 -13.67 -8.15 7.31
C ILE A 50 -12.44 -9.06 7.44
N ILE A 51 -12.62 -10.37 7.33
CA ILE A 51 -11.52 -11.34 7.39
C ILE A 51 -10.56 -11.12 6.22
N GLY A 52 -11.05 -10.98 4.99
CA GLY A 52 -10.21 -10.73 3.81
C GLY A 52 -9.41 -9.43 3.89
N TYR A 53 -10.05 -8.36 4.37
CA TYR A 53 -9.41 -7.07 4.60
C TYR A 53 -8.32 -7.17 5.67
N LEU A 54 -8.62 -7.75 6.84
CA LEU A 54 -7.66 -7.87 7.94
C LEU A 54 -6.48 -8.78 7.60
N MET A 55 -6.70 -9.90 6.92
CA MET A 55 -5.61 -10.78 6.47
C MET A 55 -4.64 -10.06 5.55
N THR A 56 -5.16 -9.20 4.67
CA THR A 56 -4.33 -8.44 3.73
C THR A 56 -3.50 -7.37 4.46
N ARG A 57 -4.08 -6.75 5.51
CA ARG A 57 -3.35 -5.79 6.36
C ARG A 57 -2.19 -6.45 7.09
N ILE A 58 -2.38 -7.66 7.63
CA ILE A 58 -1.31 -8.40 8.33
C ILE A 58 -0.23 -8.85 7.33
N ALA A 59 -0.64 -9.34 6.16
CA ALA A 59 0.30 -9.77 5.12
C ALA A 59 1.23 -8.63 4.65
N MET A 60 0.72 -7.39 4.59
CA MET A 60 1.50 -6.20 4.20
C MET A 60 2.50 -5.73 5.27
N ALA A 61 2.39 -6.19 6.52
CA ALA A 61 3.37 -5.85 7.56
C ALA A 61 4.75 -6.49 7.30
N VAL A 62 4.76 -7.69 6.70
CA VAL A 62 5.99 -8.43 6.37
C VAL A 62 6.84 -7.70 5.31
N PRO A 63 6.33 -7.36 4.11
CA PRO A 63 7.12 -6.64 3.12
C PRO A 63 7.53 -5.24 3.63
N HIS A 64 6.68 -4.59 4.43
CA HIS A 64 7.05 -3.31 5.05
C HIS A 64 8.25 -3.47 6.01
N ALA A 65 8.28 -4.53 6.82
CA ALA A 65 9.42 -4.85 7.66
C ALA A 65 10.69 -5.15 6.84
N CYS A 66 10.57 -5.95 5.77
CA CYS A 66 11.69 -6.28 4.89
C CYS A 66 12.30 -5.05 4.20
N VAL A 67 11.47 -4.12 3.73
CA VAL A 67 11.94 -2.87 3.12
C VAL A 67 12.56 -1.95 4.18
N SER A 68 11.99 -1.90 5.38
CA SER A 68 12.53 -1.08 6.48
C SER A 68 13.92 -1.54 6.94
N SER A 69 14.15 -2.85 7.04
CA SER A 69 15.47 -3.40 7.40
C SER A 69 16.50 -3.15 6.30
N TYR A 70 16.09 -3.22 5.03
CA TYR A 70 16.94 -2.88 3.90
C TYR A 70 17.42 -1.41 3.97
N TYR A 71 16.52 -0.47 4.28
CA TYR A 71 16.91 0.93 4.48
C TYR A 71 17.79 1.14 5.73
N ALA A 72 17.55 0.39 6.81
CA ALA A 72 18.40 0.43 7.99
C ALA A 72 19.84 -0.01 7.67
N CYS A 73 20.02 -1.12 6.94
CA CYS A 73 21.33 -1.59 6.50
C CYS A 73 22.02 -0.62 5.52
N TYR A 74 21.24 0.04 4.64
CA TYR A 74 21.78 1.07 3.75
C TYR A 74 22.27 2.30 4.53
N ALA A 75 21.56 2.70 5.59
CA ALA A 75 21.97 3.82 6.44
C ALA A 75 23.26 3.53 7.23
N GLU A 76 23.51 2.27 7.56
CA GLU A 76 24.71 1.83 8.27
C GLU A 76 25.97 1.84 7.37
N ASN A 77 25.88 1.34 6.14
CA ASN A 77 27.00 1.39 5.19
C ASN A 77 26.56 1.60 3.72
N PRO A 78 26.46 2.86 3.26
CA PRO A 78 25.94 3.20 1.93
C PRO A 78 26.94 2.97 0.78
N GLU A 79 28.20 2.63 1.08
CA GLU A 79 29.25 2.32 0.08
C GLU A 79 29.44 0.80 -0.10
N ASN A 80 28.61 -0.02 0.54
CA ASN A 80 28.72 -1.47 0.42
C ASN A 80 28.41 -1.93 -1.01
N ARG A 81 29.20 -2.88 -1.53
CA ARG A 81 29.12 -3.37 -2.94
C ARG A 81 27.79 -4.05 -3.29
N LEU A 82 27.00 -4.40 -2.28
CA LEU A 82 25.65 -4.98 -2.44
C LEU A 82 24.58 -3.93 -2.75
N PHE A 83 24.86 -2.64 -2.55
CA PHE A 83 23.95 -1.55 -2.83
C PHE A 83 24.29 -0.88 -4.16
N ASP A 84 23.25 -0.65 -4.97
CA ASP A 84 23.37 0.08 -6.22
C ASP A 84 23.17 1.60 -6.01
N SER A 85 23.65 2.40 -6.96
CA SER A 85 23.57 3.87 -6.99
C SER A 85 22.13 4.42 -7.03
N THR A 86 21.15 3.58 -7.39
CA THR A 86 19.73 3.93 -7.50
C THR A 86 19.18 4.70 -6.28
N ILE A 87 19.55 4.32 -5.05
CA ILE A 87 19.04 4.99 -3.82
C ILE A 87 19.63 6.40 -3.68
N LYS A 88 20.93 6.56 -3.99
CA LYS A 88 21.63 7.86 -3.96
C LYS A 88 21.03 8.82 -4.97
N ASP A 89 20.75 8.33 -6.18
CA ASP A 89 20.14 9.12 -7.24
C ASP A 89 18.73 9.59 -6.85
N ARG A 90 17.90 8.72 -6.28
CA ARG A 90 16.55 9.10 -5.83
C ARG A 90 16.59 10.10 -4.67
N LEU A 91 17.47 9.91 -3.70
CA LEU A 91 17.71 10.90 -2.63
C LEU A 91 18.13 12.27 -3.19
N SER A 92 18.99 12.28 -4.21
CA SER A 92 19.46 13.52 -4.85
C SER A 92 18.33 14.25 -5.59
N MET A 93 17.42 13.52 -6.25
CA MET A 93 16.26 14.10 -6.93
C MET A 93 15.27 14.72 -5.94
N ILE A 94 14.95 14.01 -4.86
CA ILE A 94 14.08 14.50 -3.77
C ILE A 94 14.68 15.75 -3.12
N LYS A 95 16.02 15.77 -2.90
CA LYS A 95 16.72 16.91 -2.29
C LYS A 95 16.81 18.12 -3.22
N SER A 96 17.00 17.89 -4.52
CA SER A 96 17.07 18.93 -5.55
C SER A 96 15.70 19.57 -5.85
N GLY A 97 14.59 19.08 -5.27
CA GLY A 97 13.24 19.51 -5.65
C GLY A 97 12.87 19.17 -7.09
N ARG A 98 13.69 18.32 -7.74
CA ARG A 98 13.49 17.75 -9.07
C ARG A 98 12.87 16.36 -8.96
N ASP A 99 12.18 16.06 -7.85
CA ASP A 99 11.16 15.03 -7.91
C ASP A 99 10.27 15.42 -9.07
N VAL A 100 10.37 14.65 -10.15
CA VAL A 100 9.34 14.55 -11.14
C VAL A 100 8.15 14.03 -10.34
N VAL A 101 7.44 14.98 -9.74
CA VAL A 101 6.02 14.88 -9.47
C VAL A 101 5.47 14.56 -10.85
N VAL A 102 5.44 13.28 -11.21
CA VAL A 102 4.32 12.80 -12.00
C VAL A 102 3.16 13.17 -11.11
N PRO A 103 2.38 14.22 -11.45
CA PRO A 103 1.31 14.66 -10.60
C PRO A 103 0.41 13.44 -10.50
N THR A 104 0.41 12.78 -9.35
CA THR A 104 -0.70 11.89 -9.04
C THR A 104 -1.90 12.83 -9.07
N PRO A 105 -2.90 12.57 -9.94
CA PRO A 105 -3.98 13.51 -10.19
C PRO A 105 -4.87 13.54 -8.95
N ARG A 106 -4.43 14.25 -7.92
CA ARG A 106 -5.19 14.57 -6.74
C ARG A 106 -5.62 16.02 -6.89
N VAL A 107 -6.81 16.15 -7.49
CA VAL A 107 -7.63 17.36 -7.61
C VAL A 107 -7.15 18.37 -8.67
N PRO A 108 -8.05 18.86 -9.55
CA PRO A 108 -7.75 19.92 -10.49
C PRO A 108 -7.33 21.21 -9.77
N ARG A 109 -6.29 21.87 -10.30
CA ARG A 109 -5.70 23.15 -9.84
C ARG A 109 -6.69 24.33 -9.65
N ARG A 110 -7.97 24.14 -9.97
CA ARG A 110 -9.02 25.16 -9.93
C ARG A 110 -9.42 25.60 -8.51
N PHE A 111 -8.98 24.90 -7.46
CA PHE A 111 -9.37 25.19 -6.07
C PHE A 111 -8.29 25.89 -5.22
N ASN A 112 -7.12 26.23 -5.77
CA ASN A 112 -6.01 26.85 -5.02
C ASN A 112 -5.88 28.38 -5.22
N VAL A 113 -6.98 29.11 -5.39
CA VAL A 113 -6.95 30.58 -5.41
C VAL A 113 -7.97 31.14 -4.44
N THR A 114 -7.53 31.37 -3.21
CA THR A 114 -7.91 32.48 -2.33
C THR A 114 -6.74 32.77 -1.42
#